data_AF-V9L7Q0-F1
#
_entry.id   AF-V9L7Q0-F1
#
_cell.length_a   1.000
_cell.length_b   1.000
_cell.length_c   1.000
_cell.angle_alpha   90.00
_cell.angle_beta   90.00
_cell.angle_gamma   90.00
#
_symmetry.space_group_name_H-M   'P 1'
#
loop_
_entity.id
_entity.type
_entity.pdbx_description
1 polymer ?
#
loop_
_entity_poly.entity_id
_entity_poly.type
_entity_poly.pdbx_seq_one_letter_code
_entity_poly.pdbx_strand_id
1 'polypeptide(L)'
;MALYVKAAEIVERVESKRGSVKDLVYNSGHQNIKQLFALVCETLKYAGILKEIIGSTKLLKQEKKLQLSVAKVLVYDLLFGKGVKCGGNWKAIITKHRSQLKSALARLKVKRKVSRNEDLIVSKASGSQGCRVPRYVRVNLLKTSTNDVIDYFRRDGFIYRGRATSVNDLKHLKGKEFICDLHLPELLVFPSTIDLHQHFLYTAGHIILQDKASCLPAHLLNPPQGSHVIDACAAPGNKTSHLAAILRNKGYVLEGKGNHRILQHR
;
A
#
# COMPACT_ATOMS: atom_id res chain seq x y z
N MET A 1 24.52 1.61 9.30
CA MET A 1 24.91 0.42 8.50
C MET A 1 23.82 -0.64 8.53
N ALA A 2 23.26 -0.96 9.71
CA ALA A 2 22.21 -1.97 9.90
C ALA A 2 20.98 -1.82 8.98
N LEU A 3 20.48 -0.59 8.74
CA LEU A 3 19.29 -0.36 7.92
C LEU A 3 19.39 -0.93 6.49
N TYR A 4 20.50 -0.68 5.78
CA TYR A 4 20.65 -1.09 4.38
C TYR A 4 20.85 -2.59 4.23
N VAL A 5 21.61 -3.20 5.14
CA VAL A 5 21.79 -4.66 5.18
C VAL A 5 20.46 -5.34 5.48
N LYS A 6 19.69 -4.81 6.44
CA LYS A 6 18.37 -5.34 6.77
C LYS A 6 17.36 -5.17 5.63
N ALA A 7 17.36 -4.01 4.98
CA ALA A 7 16.55 -3.77 3.79
C ALA A 7 16.92 -4.75 2.66
N ALA A 8 18.21 -5.00 2.44
CA ALA A 8 18.69 -5.95 1.44
C ALA A 8 18.24 -7.39 1.73
N GLU A 9 18.35 -7.84 2.98
CA GLU A 9 17.85 -9.14 3.45
C GLU A 9 16.36 -9.31 3.14
N ILE A 10 15.55 -8.27 3.42
CA ILE A 10 14.11 -8.30 3.16
C ILE A 10 13.81 -8.29 1.67
N VAL A 11 14.48 -7.43 0.88
CA VAL A 11 14.32 -7.37 -0.58
C VAL A 11 14.61 -8.75 -1.19
N GLU A 12 15.68 -9.42 -0.77
CA GLU A 12 16.05 -10.75 -1.24
C GLU A 12 15.01 -11.82 -0.88
N ARG A 13 14.49 -11.80 0.35
CA ARG A 13 13.42 -12.72 0.77
C ARG A 13 12.14 -12.51 -0.02
N VAL A 14 11.76 -11.26 -0.29
CA VAL A 14 10.57 -10.93 -1.08
C VAL A 14 10.73 -11.38 -2.54
N GLU A 15 11.89 -11.11 -3.16
CA GLU A 15 12.17 -11.56 -4.53
C GLU A 15 12.20 -13.09 -4.63
N SER A 16 12.62 -13.78 -3.56
CA SER A 16 12.60 -15.24 -3.44
C SER A 16 11.23 -15.81 -3.03
N LYS A 17 10.17 -14.98 -3.00
CA LYS A 17 8.80 -15.34 -2.60
C LYS A 17 8.68 -15.96 -1.20
N ARG A 18 9.56 -15.59 -0.26
CA ARG A 18 9.61 -16.11 1.12
C ARG A 18 8.81 -15.28 2.13
N GLY A 19 7.83 -14.51 1.68
CA GLY A 19 6.96 -13.70 2.52
C GLY A 19 6.56 -12.36 1.88
N SER A 20 5.55 -11.71 2.45
CA SER A 20 5.15 -10.36 2.03
C SER A 20 6.11 -9.31 2.60
N VAL A 21 6.21 -8.15 1.93
CA VAL A 21 7.00 -7.01 2.42
C VAL A 21 6.55 -6.61 3.82
N LYS A 22 5.23 -6.60 4.07
CA LYS A 22 4.66 -6.20 5.36
C LYS A 22 5.10 -7.17 6.45
N ASP A 23 4.89 -8.47 6.26
CA ASP A 23 5.20 -9.44 7.31
C ASP A 23 6.70 -9.44 7.64
N LEU A 24 7.56 -9.39 6.61
CA LEU A 24 9.01 -9.40 6.79
C LEU A 24 9.55 -8.12 7.45
N VAL A 25 8.97 -6.96 7.15
CA VAL A 25 9.41 -5.69 7.75
C VAL A 25 8.95 -5.58 9.20
N TYR A 26 7.69 -5.91 9.51
CA TYR A 26 7.19 -5.81 10.89
C TYR A 26 7.80 -6.88 11.81
N ASN A 27 8.13 -8.06 11.29
CA ASN A 27 8.83 -9.10 12.05
C ASN A 27 10.36 -8.92 12.08
N SER A 28 10.90 -7.84 11.52
CA SER A 28 12.35 -7.63 11.42
C SER A 28 13.02 -7.19 12.72
N GLY A 29 12.25 -6.75 13.72
CA GLY A 29 12.77 -6.20 14.98
C GLY A 29 13.53 -4.87 14.84
N HIS A 30 13.44 -4.21 13.68
CA HIS A 30 14.19 -2.98 13.44
C HIS A 30 13.55 -1.75 14.10
N GLN A 31 14.35 -0.91 14.77
CA GLN A 31 13.87 0.27 15.50
C GLN A 31 13.06 1.25 14.62
N ASN A 32 13.51 1.51 13.39
CA ASN A 32 12.83 2.44 12.48
C ASN A 32 12.07 1.72 11.36
N ILE A 33 10.95 1.08 11.71
CA ILE A 33 10.11 0.29 10.79
C ILE A 33 9.62 1.13 9.62
N LYS A 34 9.22 2.39 9.84
CA LYS A 34 8.71 3.28 8.78
C LYS A 34 9.75 3.55 7.71
N GLN A 35 10.98 3.87 8.13
CA GLN A 35 12.08 4.12 7.20
C GLN A 35 12.49 2.85 6.45
N LEU A 36 12.56 1.71 7.14
CA LEU A 36 12.86 0.41 6.55
C LEU A 36 11.80 0.01 5.51
N PHE A 37 10.52 0.13 5.86
CA PHE A 37 9.41 -0.18 4.96
C PHE A 37 9.46 0.66 3.69
N ALA A 38 9.63 1.99 3.82
CA ALA A 38 9.74 2.89 2.68
C ALA A 38 10.92 2.53 1.77
N LEU A 39 12.10 2.26 2.34
CA LEU A 39 13.30 1.91 1.58
C LEU A 39 13.12 0.58 0.83
N VAL A 40 12.53 -0.44 1.47
CA VAL A 40 12.25 -1.74 0.84
C VAL A 40 11.23 -1.60 -0.29
N CYS A 41 10.08 -0.94 -0.03
CA CYS A 41 9.03 -0.74 -1.03
C CYS A 41 9.55 -0.02 -2.27
N GLU A 42 10.28 1.07 -2.08
CA GLU A 42 10.81 1.81 -3.20
C GLU A 42 11.93 1.05 -3.93
N THR A 43 12.82 0.36 -3.22
CA THR A 43 13.84 -0.48 -3.87
C THR A 43 13.19 -1.56 -4.74
N LEU A 44 12.13 -2.21 -4.25
CA LEU A 44 11.38 -3.22 -5.00
C LEU A 44 10.69 -2.63 -6.24
N LYS A 45 10.11 -1.42 -6.13
CA LYS A 45 9.48 -0.70 -7.25
C LYS A 45 10.43 -0.51 -8.43
N TYR A 46 11.71 -0.24 -8.14
CA TYR A 46 12.76 -0.06 -9.15
C TYR A 46 13.61 -1.32 -9.38
N ALA A 47 13.31 -2.47 -8.78
CA ALA A 47 14.20 -3.63 -8.75
C ALA A 47 14.68 -4.10 -10.14
N GLY A 48 13.77 -4.12 -11.13
CA GLY A 48 14.11 -4.48 -12.50
C GLY A 48 15.06 -3.48 -13.16
N ILE A 49 14.82 -2.19 -12.95
CA ILE A 49 15.67 -1.09 -13.46
C ILE A 49 17.04 -1.13 -12.79
N LEU A 50 17.07 -1.31 -11.47
CA LEU A 50 18.31 -1.41 -10.69
C LEU A 50 19.15 -2.60 -11.14
N LYS A 51 18.53 -3.76 -11.42
CA LYS A 51 19.24 -4.93 -11.95
C LYS A 51 19.87 -4.65 -13.33
N GLU A 52 19.15 -3.95 -14.22
CA GLU A 52 19.67 -3.56 -15.54
C GLU A 52 20.83 -2.56 -15.43
N ILE A 53 20.69 -1.53 -14.58
CA ILE A 53 21.75 -0.55 -14.32
C ILE A 53 22.98 -1.26 -13.74
N ILE A 54 22.80 -2.05 -12.67
CA ILE A 54 23.89 -2.78 -12.02
C ILE A 54 24.57 -3.72 -13.02
N GLY A 55 23.80 -4.44 -13.86
CA GLY A 55 24.36 -5.33 -14.89
C GLY A 55 25.09 -4.61 -16.02
N SER A 56 24.63 -3.42 -16.40
CA SER A 56 25.32 -2.56 -17.38
C SER A 56 26.61 -1.94 -16.82
N THR A 57 26.72 -1.87 -15.50
CA THR A 57 27.95 -1.48 -14.81
C THR A 57 28.78 -2.72 -14.45
N LYS A 58 30.10 -2.60 -14.40
CA LYS A 58 30.95 -3.69 -13.89
C LYS A 58 31.00 -3.71 -12.35
N LEU A 59 30.00 -3.13 -11.67
CA LEU A 59 30.00 -2.88 -10.21
C LEU A 59 30.25 -4.17 -9.41
N LEU A 60 29.44 -5.21 -9.64
CA LEU A 60 29.59 -6.48 -8.92
C LEU A 60 30.85 -7.26 -9.32
N LYS A 61 31.42 -6.99 -10.49
CA LYS A 61 32.68 -7.60 -10.93
C LYS A 61 33.89 -6.94 -10.25
N GLN A 62 33.82 -5.63 -10.03
CA GLN A 62 34.88 -4.84 -9.39
C GLN A 62 34.85 -4.97 -7.86
N GLU A 63 33.66 -5.11 -7.27
CA GLU A 63 33.47 -5.14 -5.83
C GLU A 63 32.91 -6.50 -5.39
N LYS A 64 33.76 -7.54 -5.35
CA LYS A 64 33.36 -8.94 -5.09
C LYS A 64 32.65 -9.17 -3.75
N LYS A 65 32.88 -8.28 -2.77
CA LYS A 65 32.24 -8.35 -1.44
C LYS A 65 30.80 -7.82 -1.46
N LEU A 66 30.37 -7.11 -2.51
CA LEU A 66 29.05 -6.50 -2.61
C LEU A 66 28.05 -7.49 -3.20
N GLN A 67 27.09 -7.93 -2.37
CA GLN A 67 25.97 -8.75 -2.85
C GLN A 67 24.97 -7.93 -3.67
N LEU A 68 24.28 -8.58 -4.60
CA LEU A 68 23.31 -7.93 -5.49
C LEU A 68 22.17 -7.26 -4.71
N SER A 69 21.64 -7.90 -3.66
CA SER A 69 20.57 -7.35 -2.82
C SER A 69 20.98 -6.04 -2.15
N VAL A 70 22.20 -6.01 -1.58
CA VAL A 70 22.79 -4.80 -0.99
C VAL A 70 23.05 -3.73 -2.04
N ALA A 71 23.57 -4.12 -3.21
CA ALA A 71 23.79 -3.20 -4.32
C ALA A 71 22.49 -2.52 -4.77
N LYS A 72 21.38 -3.27 -4.90
CA LYS A 72 20.07 -2.72 -5.28
C LYS A 72 19.63 -1.60 -4.34
N VAL A 73 19.67 -1.83 -3.01
CA VAL A 73 19.24 -0.84 -2.02
C VAL A 73 20.14 0.39 -2.04
N LEU A 74 21.46 0.21 -2.13
CA LEU A 74 22.40 1.33 -2.15
C LEU A 74 22.31 2.15 -3.44
N VAL A 75 22.20 1.48 -4.60
CA VAL A 75 22.07 2.14 -5.89
C VAL A 75 20.72 2.87 -5.99
N TYR A 76 19.65 2.29 -5.44
CA TYR A 76 18.36 2.98 -5.32
C TYR A 76 18.51 4.31 -4.59
N ASP A 77 19.08 4.28 -3.38
CA ASP A 77 19.16 5.48 -2.55
C ASP A 77 20.14 6.53 -3.11
N LEU A 78 21.16 6.09 -3.88
CA LEU A 78 22.06 6.97 -4.61
C LEU A 78 21.39 7.67 -5.80
N LEU A 79 20.61 6.93 -6.60
CA LEU A 79 20.10 7.39 -7.89
C LEU A 79 18.71 8.02 -7.81
N PHE A 80 17.85 7.50 -6.95
CA PHE A 80 16.43 7.87 -6.83
C PHE A 80 16.07 8.40 -5.43
N GLY A 81 16.80 7.97 -4.39
CA GLY A 81 16.57 8.39 -3.02
C GLY A 81 17.20 9.75 -2.67
N LYS A 82 17.30 10.03 -1.36
CA LYS A 82 17.85 11.28 -0.82
C LYS A 82 19.38 11.23 -0.67
N GLY A 83 20.04 10.29 -1.35
CA GLY A 83 21.45 9.99 -1.21
C GLY A 83 21.72 9.00 -0.08
N VAL A 84 22.80 8.23 -0.25
CA VAL A 84 23.19 7.14 0.66
C VAL A 84 23.53 7.69 2.05
N LYS A 85 22.66 7.36 3.03
CA LYS A 85 22.77 7.78 4.43
C LYS A 85 23.59 6.84 5.31
N CYS A 86 24.06 5.70 4.80
CA CYS A 86 24.96 4.85 5.58
C CYS A 86 26.36 5.47 5.67
N GLY A 87 27.00 5.38 6.84
CA GLY A 87 28.44 5.58 6.96
C GLY A 87 29.25 4.33 6.55
N GLY A 88 30.58 4.47 6.48
CA GLY A 88 31.52 3.36 6.33
C GLY A 88 31.77 2.90 4.89
N ASN A 89 32.29 1.67 4.78
CA ASN A 89 32.82 1.10 3.54
C ASN A 89 31.81 1.07 2.37
N TRP A 90 30.53 0.77 2.66
CA TRP A 90 29.49 0.73 1.63
C TRP A 90 29.26 2.08 0.94
N LYS A 91 29.32 3.19 1.70
CA LYS A 91 29.19 4.52 1.12
C LYS A 91 30.41 4.86 0.27
N ALA A 92 31.62 4.52 0.73
CA ALA A 92 32.84 4.72 -0.04
C ALA A 92 32.80 3.99 -1.39
N ILE A 93 32.42 2.69 -1.38
CA ILE A 93 32.27 1.87 -2.58
C ILE A 93 31.27 2.50 -3.55
N ILE A 94 30.07 2.83 -3.10
CA ILE A 94 29.02 3.34 -4.00
C ILE A 94 29.34 4.76 -4.51
N THR A 95 30.02 5.57 -3.69
CA THR A 95 30.44 6.92 -4.09
C THR A 95 31.54 6.86 -5.15
N LYS A 96 32.48 5.91 -5.05
CA LYS A 96 33.51 5.64 -6.06
C LYS A 96 32.92 5.34 -7.44
N HIS A 97 31.80 4.60 -7.50
CA HIS A 97 31.12 4.25 -8.77
C HIS A 97 30.00 5.22 -9.17
N ARG A 98 29.86 6.36 -8.50
CA ARG A 98 28.73 7.29 -8.67
C ARG A 98 28.58 7.81 -10.09
N SER A 99 29.68 8.24 -10.73
CA SER A 99 29.67 8.76 -12.10
C SER A 99 29.21 7.70 -13.10
N GLN A 100 29.73 6.48 -12.96
CA GLN A 100 29.38 5.36 -13.82
C GLN A 100 27.90 4.98 -13.69
N LEU A 101 27.38 4.89 -12.47
CA LEU A 101 25.97 4.58 -12.20
C LEU A 101 25.03 5.66 -12.73
N LYS A 102 25.38 6.94 -12.55
CA LYS A 102 24.61 8.07 -13.11
C LYS A 102 24.59 8.05 -14.64
N SER A 103 25.74 7.79 -15.28
CA SER A 103 25.80 7.68 -16.74
C SER A 103 24.99 6.49 -17.27
N ALA A 104 24.98 5.36 -16.55
CA ALA A 104 24.17 4.20 -16.90
C ALA A 104 22.67 4.51 -16.82
N LEU A 105 22.23 5.22 -15.78
CA LEU A 105 20.85 5.69 -15.68
C LEU A 105 20.49 6.64 -16.83
N ALA A 106 21.37 7.59 -17.17
CA ALA A 106 21.14 8.52 -18.28
C ALA A 106 20.99 7.79 -19.62
N ARG A 107 21.89 6.84 -19.91
CA ARG A 107 21.78 5.98 -21.11
C ARG A 107 20.48 5.19 -21.13
N LEU A 108 20.06 4.66 -19.98
CA LEU A 108 18.81 3.91 -19.88
C LEU A 108 17.58 4.79 -20.15
N LYS A 109 17.59 6.03 -19.65
CA LYS A 109 16.54 7.02 -19.93
C LYS A 109 16.43 7.36 -21.40
N VAL A 110 17.56 7.62 -22.06
CA VAL A 110 17.61 7.89 -23.51
C VAL A 110 17.10 6.67 -24.28
N LYS A 111 17.56 5.47 -23.94
CA LYS A 111 17.12 4.21 -24.58
C LYS A 111 15.61 4.01 -24.48
N ARG A 112 15.00 4.37 -23.35
CA ARG A 112 13.55 4.26 -23.13
C ARG A 112 12.77 5.51 -23.50
N LYS A 113 13.43 6.55 -24.04
CA LYS A 113 12.84 7.84 -24.42
C LYS A 113 12.05 8.51 -23.27
N VAL A 114 12.57 8.44 -22.04
CA VAL A 114 11.94 9.06 -20.86
C VAL A 114 12.83 10.13 -20.24
N SER A 115 12.23 11.22 -19.77
CA SER A 115 12.94 12.32 -19.11
C SER A 115 12.97 12.15 -17.58
N ARG A 116 11.85 11.75 -16.98
CA ARG A 116 11.74 11.58 -15.53
C ARG A 116 12.09 10.17 -15.07
N ASN A 117 12.45 10.06 -13.78
CA ASN A 117 12.78 8.78 -13.16
C ASN A 117 11.53 7.88 -13.00
N GLU A 118 10.37 8.48 -12.74
CA GLU A 118 9.13 7.74 -12.49
C GLU A 118 8.64 7.03 -13.76
N ASP A 119 8.84 7.64 -14.92
CA ASP A 119 8.43 7.11 -16.23
C ASP A 119 9.17 5.82 -16.61
N LEU A 120 10.36 5.60 -16.03
CA LEU A 120 11.11 4.34 -16.22
C LEU A 120 10.31 3.12 -15.72
N ILE A 121 9.47 3.29 -14.70
CA ILE A 121 8.63 2.23 -14.14
C ILE A 121 7.34 2.06 -14.96
N VAL A 122 6.79 3.18 -15.44
CA VAL A 122 5.52 3.22 -16.19
C VAL A 122 5.61 2.45 -17.51
N SER A 123 6.80 2.35 -18.12
CA SER A 123 7.01 1.63 -19.40
C SER A 123 6.64 0.13 -19.39
N LYS A 124 6.47 -0.52 -18.23
CA LYS A 124 5.92 -1.90 -18.14
C LYS A 124 4.44 -1.97 -17.73
N ALA A 125 3.84 -0.85 -17.36
CA ALA A 125 2.43 -0.71 -17.02
C ALA A 125 1.80 0.27 -18.01
N SER A 126 1.73 -0.12 -19.28
CA SER A 126 1.00 0.59 -20.32
C SER A 126 -0.43 0.90 -19.85
N GLY A 127 -0.72 2.20 -19.60
CA GLY A 127 -2.09 2.72 -19.59
C GLY A 127 -2.52 3.64 -18.45
N SER A 128 -1.84 3.70 -17.30
CA SER A 128 -2.33 4.52 -16.18
C SER A 128 -1.37 5.67 -15.86
N GLN A 129 -1.63 6.84 -16.46
CA GLN A 129 -1.17 8.13 -15.93
C GLN A 129 -1.38 8.16 -14.42
N GLY A 130 -0.31 8.12 -13.62
CA GLY A 130 -0.20 8.48 -12.20
C GLY A 130 -1.47 8.38 -11.33
N CYS A 131 -2.30 7.36 -11.51
CA CYS A 131 -3.65 7.33 -10.95
C CYS A 131 -3.50 6.95 -9.48
N ARG A 132 -3.37 7.97 -8.62
CA ARG A 132 -3.41 7.76 -7.17
C ARG A 132 -4.81 7.27 -6.85
N VAL A 133 -4.90 6.00 -6.49
CA VAL A 133 -6.16 5.35 -6.09
C VAL A 133 -6.75 6.15 -4.93
N PRO A 134 -8.03 6.55 -5.00
CA PRO A 134 -8.66 7.28 -3.92
C PRO A 134 -8.75 6.42 -2.66
N ARG A 135 -8.95 7.06 -1.52
CA ARG A 135 -9.09 6.39 -0.23
C ARG A 135 -10.54 6.00 -0.01
N TYR A 136 -10.80 4.70 0.04
CA TYR A 136 -12.11 4.14 0.33
C TYR A 136 -12.29 3.89 1.84
N VAL A 137 -13.44 4.29 2.36
CA VAL A 137 -13.79 4.27 3.78
C VAL A 137 -15.19 3.68 3.92
N ARG A 138 -15.29 2.45 4.39
CA ARG A 138 -16.57 1.79 4.65
C ARG A 138 -17.10 2.22 6.02
N VAL A 139 -18.35 2.62 6.08
CA VAL A 139 -19.06 2.92 7.33
C VAL A 139 -19.45 1.61 8.02
N ASN A 140 -19.19 1.53 9.33
CA ASN A 140 -19.58 0.39 10.14
C ASN A 140 -21.04 0.53 10.59
N LEU A 141 -21.96 -0.03 9.80
CA LEU A 141 -23.40 0.03 10.06
C LEU A 141 -23.86 -0.68 11.35
N LEU A 142 -22.98 -1.44 12.01
CA LEU A 142 -23.27 -2.01 13.34
C LEU A 142 -23.14 -0.98 14.47
N LYS A 143 -22.43 0.13 14.25
CA LYS A 143 -22.14 1.15 15.27
C LYS A 143 -22.77 2.51 14.98
N THR A 144 -23.00 2.84 13.71
CA THR A 144 -23.40 4.19 13.27
C THR A 144 -24.14 4.12 11.94
N SER A 145 -24.82 5.19 11.54
CA SER A 145 -25.33 5.33 10.16
C SER A 145 -24.35 6.06 9.25
N THR A 146 -24.52 5.91 7.92
CA THR A 146 -23.76 6.69 6.93
C THR A 146 -23.98 8.20 7.10
N ASN A 147 -25.21 8.62 7.42
CA ASN A 147 -25.55 10.03 7.59
C ASN A 147 -24.82 10.64 8.80
N ASP A 148 -24.78 9.93 9.93
CA ASP A 148 -24.08 10.41 11.12
C ASP A 148 -22.57 10.58 10.87
N VAL A 149 -21.98 9.67 10.09
CA VAL A 149 -20.57 9.76 9.69
C VAL A 149 -20.34 10.95 8.75
N ILE A 150 -21.23 11.17 7.78
CA ILE A 150 -21.18 12.34 6.89
C ILE A 150 -21.25 13.62 7.71
N ASP A 151 -22.21 13.72 8.63
CA ASP A 151 -22.41 14.90 9.46
C ASP A 151 -21.22 15.15 10.40
N TYR A 152 -20.63 14.09 10.97
CA TYR A 152 -19.41 14.19 11.75
C TYR A 152 -18.26 14.77 10.91
N PHE A 153 -18.02 14.24 9.70
CA PHE A 153 -16.97 14.76 8.83
C PHE A 153 -17.22 16.21 8.43
N ARG A 154 -18.48 16.60 8.19
CA ARG A 154 -18.84 18.01 7.92
C ARG A 154 -18.50 18.92 9.10
N ARG A 155 -18.77 18.48 10.33
CA ARG A 155 -18.39 19.22 11.55
C ARG A 155 -16.87 19.29 11.73
N ASP A 156 -16.13 18.27 11.27
CA ASP A 156 -14.65 18.24 11.25
C ASP A 156 -14.02 19.03 10.08
N GLY A 157 -14.85 19.82 9.37
CA GLY A 157 -14.42 20.72 8.31
C GLY A 157 -14.18 20.04 6.95
N PHE A 158 -14.74 18.85 6.73
CA PHE A 158 -14.78 18.22 5.41
C PHE A 158 -15.99 18.67 4.59
N ILE A 159 -15.84 18.67 3.26
CA ILE A 159 -16.85 19.10 2.31
C ILE A 159 -17.46 17.85 1.65
N TYR A 160 -18.73 17.59 1.93
CA TYR A 160 -19.47 16.50 1.31
C TYR A 160 -19.97 16.90 -0.09
N ARG A 161 -19.59 16.13 -1.11
CA ARG A 161 -19.94 16.37 -2.53
C ARG A 161 -21.17 15.59 -3.00
N GLY A 162 -21.89 14.92 -2.11
CA GLY A 162 -23.06 14.10 -2.46
C GLY A 162 -22.68 12.67 -2.82
N ARG A 163 -23.41 12.06 -3.77
CA ARG A 163 -23.14 10.71 -4.29
C ARG A 163 -22.52 10.81 -5.68
N ALA A 164 -21.47 10.02 -5.92
CA ALA A 164 -20.85 9.93 -7.23
C ALA A 164 -21.85 9.38 -8.26
N THR A 165 -21.90 10.01 -9.42
CA THR A 165 -22.66 9.53 -10.59
C THR A 165 -21.73 8.89 -11.61
N SER A 166 -20.44 9.23 -11.56
CA SER A 166 -19.42 8.69 -12.45
C SER A 166 -18.10 8.41 -11.74
N VAL A 167 -17.25 7.59 -12.36
CA VAL A 167 -15.88 7.34 -11.88
C VAL A 167 -15.01 8.60 -11.99
N ASN A 168 -15.37 9.55 -12.87
CA ASN A 168 -14.60 10.79 -13.01
C ASN A 168 -14.74 11.69 -11.79
N ASP A 169 -15.90 11.68 -11.12
CA ASP A 169 -16.14 12.44 -9.89
C ASP A 169 -15.10 12.10 -8.80
N LEU A 170 -14.66 10.84 -8.76
CA LEU A 170 -13.67 10.35 -7.80
C LEU A 170 -12.25 10.86 -8.08
N LYS A 171 -11.94 11.19 -9.34
CA LYS A 171 -10.61 11.68 -9.75
C LYS A 171 -10.40 13.15 -9.41
N HIS A 172 -11.48 13.91 -9.26
CA HIS A 172 -11.43 15.36 -9.08
C HIS A 172 -11.45 15.79 -7.61
N LEU A 173 -11.60 14.86 -6.67
CA LEU A 173 -11.59 15.15 -5.23
C LEU A 173 -10.25 15.77 -4.80
N LYS A 174 -10.31 16.92 -4.13
CA LYS A 174 -9.14 17.63 -3.62
C LYS A 174 -9.34 18.09 -2.17
N GLY A 175 -8.23 18.32 -1.46
CA GLY A 175 -8.26 18.86 -0.10
C GLY A 175 -9.08 17.99 0.86
N LYS A 176 -10.00 18.62 1.60
CA LYS A 176 -10.92 17.96 2.55
C LYS A 176 -12.29 17.60 1.92
N GLU A 177 -12.34 17.34 0.62
CA GLU A 177 -13.55 16.87 -0.03
C GLU A 177 -13.74 15.36 0.14
N PHE A 178 -15.00 14.92 0.17
CA PHE A 178 -15.35 13.51 0.12
C PHE A 178 -16.73 13.32 -0.51
N ILE A 179 -16.97 12.11 -1.02
CA ILE A 179 -18.20 11.77 -1.76
C ILE A 179 -18.64 10.35 -1.41
N CYS A 180 -19.94 10.06 -1.49
CA CYS A 180 -20.45 8.69 -1.43
C CYS A 180 -20.14 7.95 -2.73
N ASP A 181 -19.82 6.66 -2.63
CA ASP A 181 -19.58 5.80 -3.79
C ASP A 181 -20.82 5.64 -4.67
N LEU A 182 -20.57 5.33 -5.95
CA LEU A 182 -21.61 5.09 -6.96
C LEU A 182 -22.46 3.84 -6.66
N HIS A 183 -21.83 2.75 -6.20
CA HIS A 183 -22.49 1.44 -6.06
C HIS A 183 -22.81 1.09 -4.62
N LEU A 184 -21.96 1.50 -3.67
CA LEU A 184 -22.04 1.08 -2.28
C LEU A 184 -22.49 2.24 -1.37
N PRO A 185 -23.72 2.23 -0.82
CA PRO A 185 -24.25 3.34 -0.05
C PRO A 185 -23.53 3.59 1.29
N GLU A 186 -22.83 2.59 1.82
CA GLU A 186 -22.02 2.66 3.03
C GLU A 186 -20.55 3.00 2.76
N LEU A 187 -20.16 3.27 1.51
CA LEU A 187 -18.78 3.53 1.13
C LEU A 187 -18.56 5.01 0.82
N LEU A 188 -17.67 5.64 1.58
CA LEU A 188 -17.20 7.00 1.36
C LEU A 188 -15.86 6.98 0.64
N VAL A 189 -15.63 7.99 -0.20
CA VAL A 189 -14.43 8.13 -1.02
C VAL A 189 -13.77 9.47 -0.74
N PHE A 190 -12.48 9.43 -0.40
CA PHE A 190 -11.65 10.57 -0.07
C PHE A 190 -10.45 10.66 -1.02
N PRO A 191 -9.81 11.84 -1.16
CA PRO A 191 -8.53 11.98 -1.84
C PRO A 191 -7.46 11.05 -1.24
N SER A 192 -6.58 10.54 -2.11
CA SER A 192 -5.45 9.68 -1.71
C SER A 192 -4.50 10.29 -0.67
N THR A 193 -4.50 11.63 -0.53
CA THR A 193 -3.66 12.40 0.39
C THR A 193 -4.19 12.47 1.82
N ILE A 194 -5.45 12.12 2.04
CA ILE A 194 -6.07 12.16 3.38
C ILE A 194 -5.68 10.89 4.15
N ASP A 195 -5.14 11.10 5.35
CA ASP A 195 -4.88 10.05 6.33
C ASP A 195 -5.93 10.10 7.43
N LEU A 196 -6.63 8.98 7.64
CA LEU A 196 -7.67 8.83 8.67
C LEU A 196 -7.26 7.81 9.75
N HIS A 197 -6.04 7.28 9.73
CA HIS A 197 -5.62 6.24 10.69
C HIS A 197 -5.60 6.72 12.15
N GLN A 198 -5.51 8.04 12.38
CA GLN A 198 -5.58 8.64 13.72
C GLN A 198 -6.94 9.29 14.00
N HIS A 199 -7.85 9.30 13.02
CA HIS A 199 -9.14 9.95 13.16
C HIS A 199 -10.00 9.21 14.20
N PHE A 200 -10.77 9.96 15.00
CA PHE A 200 -11.61 9.40 16.07
C PHE A 200 -12.56 8.31 15.55
N LEU A 201 -13.25 8.56 14.43
CA LEU A 201 -14.17 7.57 13.85
C LEU A 201 -13.46 6.25 13.46
N TYR A 202 -12.18 6.31 13.07
CA TYR A 202 -11.43 5.10 12.72
C TYR A 202 -11.00 4.34 13.97
N THR A 203 -10.41 5.05 14.94
CA THR A 203 -9.95 4.45 16.21
C THR A 203 -11.11 3.91 17.05
N ALA A 204 -12.27 4.57 17.02
CA ALA A 204 -13.52 4.09 17.62
C ALA A 204 -14.21 2.99 16.78
N GLY A 205 -13.71 2.64 15.60
CA GLY A 205 -14.28 1.58 14.75
C GLY A 205 -15.62 1.91 14.09
N HIS A 206 -15.98 3.19 13.97
CA HIS A 206 -17.16 3.66 13.24
C HIS A 206 -16.93 3.64 11.71
N ILE A 207 -15.66 3.71 11.30
CA ILE A 207 -15.25 3.59 9.90
C ILE A 207 -14.12 2.57 9.75
N ILE A 208 -14.06 1.94 8.57
CA ILE A 208 -13.08 0.91 8.24
C ILE A 208 -12.44 1.29 6.91
N LEU A 209 -11.10 1.38 6.89
CA LEU A 209 -10.33 1.65 5.67
C LEU A 209 -10.27 0.37 4.82
N GLN A 210 -11.10 0.30 3.79
CA GLN A 210 -11.29 -0.91 2.98
C GLN A 210 -11.49 -0.50 1.52
N ASP A 211 -10.69 -1.10 0.64
CA ASP A 211 -10.80 -0.89 -0.81
C ASP A 211 -12.19 -1.28 -1.34
N LYS A 212 -12.70 -0.53 -2.32
CA LYS A 212 -14.02 -0.78 -2.94
C LYS A 212 -14.17 -2.22 -3.41
N ALA A 213 -13.15 -2.79 -4.06
CA ALA A 213 -13.21 -4.17 -4.55
C ALA A 213 -13.33 -5.19 -3.41
N SER A 214 -12.83 -4.86 -2.21
CA SER A 214 -12.99 -5.71 -1.03
C SER A 214 -14.38 -5.63 -0.40
N CYS A 215 -15.18 -4.62 -0.71
CA CYS A 215 -16.56 -4.46 -0.22
C CYS A 215 -17.58 -5.19 -1.11
N LEU A 216 -17.27 -5.33 -2.41
CA LEU A 216 -18.18 -5.95 -3.39
C LEU A 216 -18.58 -7.40 -3.05
N PRO A 217 -17.69 -8.31 -2.62
CA PRO A 217 -18.09 -9.71 -2.38
C PRO A 217 -19.19 -9.85 -1.32
N ALA A 218 -19.06 -9.14 -0.20
CA ALA A 218 -20.06 -9.20 0.87
C ALA A 218 -21.37 -8.54 0.42
N HIS A 219 -21.29 -7.38 -0.25
CA HIS A 219 -22.45 -6.69 -0.79
C HIS A 219 -23.21 -7.53 -1.82
N LEU A 220 -22.51 -8.19 -2.74
CA LEU A 220 -23.11 -9.05 -3.76
C LEU A 220 -23.67 -10.34 -3.18
N LEU A 221 -23.04 -10.90 -2.14
CA LEU A 221 -23.56 -12.08 -1.45
C LEU A 221 -24.90 -11.77 -0.76
N ASN A 222 -25.06 -10.55 -0.22
CA ASN A 222 -26.27 -10.02 0.43
C ASN A 222 -27.03 -11.07 1.27
N PRO A 223 -26.38 -11.72 2.25
CA PRO A 223 -27.00 -12.82 2.98
C PRO A 223 -28.22 -12.34 3.78
N PRO A 224 -29.33 -13.10 3.80
CA PRO A 224 -30.50 -12.72 4.57
C PRO A 224 -30.19 -12.79 6.07
N GLN A 225 -30.83 -11.91 6.84
CA GLN A 225 -30.72 -11.91 8.29
C GLN A 225 -31.12 -13.28 8.86
N GLY A 226 -30.33 -13.79 9.79
CA GLY A 226 -30.50 -15.12 10.40
C GLY A 226 -29.76 -16.24 9.69
N SER A 227 -29.22 -16.02 8.49
CA SER A 227 -28.50 -17.06 7.74
C SER A 227 -27.12 -17.38 8.32
N HIS A 228 -26.59 -18.54 7.92
CA HIS A 228 -25.27 -19.01 8.26
C HIS A 228 -24.34 -18.80 7.05
N VAL A 229 -23.26 -18.06 7.25
CA VAL A 229 -22.32 -17.67 6.19
C VAL A 229 -20.92 -18.16 6.55
N ILE A 230 -20.18 -18.66 5.57
CA ILE A 230 -18.79 -19.09 5.75
C ILE A 230 -17.88 -18.13 4.99
N ASP A 231 -16.95 -17.49 5.69
CA ASP A 231 -15.82 -16.77 5.11
C ASP A 231 -14.57 -17.66 5.17
N ALA A 232 -14.35 -18.44 4.11
CA ALA A 232 -13.29 -19.44 4.04
C ALA A 232 -11.86 -18.85 4.18
N CYS A 233 -11.68 -17.57 3.84
CA CYS A 233 -10.38 -16.88 3.86
C CYS A 233 -10.46 -15.57 4.66
N ALA A 234 -11.00 -15.66 5.88
CA ALA A 234 -11.39 -14.50 6.68
C ALA A 234 -10.26 -13.50 6.95
N ALA A 235 -9.04 -13.95 7.29
CA ALA A 235 -7.95 -13.04 7.71
C ALA A 235 -7.58 -12.03 6.60
N PRO A 236 -7.55 -10.70 6.88
CA PRO A 236 -7.54 -10.04 8.20
C PRO A 236 -8.90 -9.65 8.81
N GLY A 237 -10.04 -10.05 8.23
CA GLY A 237 -11.38 -9.93 8.83
C GLY A 237 -12.27 -8.82 8.25
N ASN A 238 -11.79 -8.09 7.24
CA ASN A 238 -12.53 -6.95 6.67
C ASN A 238 -13.83 -7.36 5.94
N LYS A 239 -13.84 -8.54 5.30
CA LYS A 239 -15.02 -9.07 4.61
C LYS A 239 -15.98 -9.69 5.62
N THR A 240 -15.44 -10.43 6.57
CA THR A 240 -16.20 -11.01 7.69
C THR A 240 -16.96 -9.95 8.48
N SER A 241 -16.31 -8.83 8.83
CA SER A 241 -17.00 -7.71 9.52
C SER A 241 -18.04 -7.00 8.65
N HIS A 242 -17.88 -7.02 7.32
CA HIS A 242 -18.90 -6.50 6.40
C HIS A 242 -20.10 -7.43 6.32
N LEU A 243 -19.89 -8.75 6.27
CA LEU A 243 -20.96 -9.75 6.35
C LEU A 243 -21.75 -9.62 7.66
N ALA A 244 -21.07 -9.44 8.79
CA ALA A 244 -21.73 -9.20 10.08
C ALA A 244 -22.61 -7.94 10.05
N ALA A 245 -22.15 -6.87 9.38
CA ALA A 245 -22.93 -5.64 9.21
C ALA A 245 -24.18 -5.85 8.34
N ILE A 246 -24.08 -6.63 7.26
CA ILE A 246 -25.23 -6.96 6.38
C ILE A 246 -26.26 -7.81 7.13
N LEU A 247 -25.79 -8.79 7.90
CA LEU A 247 -26.62 -9.63 8.77
C LEU A 247 -27.23 -8.87 9.95
N ARG A 248 -26.82 -7.61 10.21
CA ARG A 248 -27.23 -6.80 11.37
C ARG A 248 -27.07 -7.56 12.70
N ASN A 249 -25.98 -8.32 12.83
CA ASN A 249 -25.73 -9.22 13.95
C ASN A 249 -26.84 -10.27 14.22
N LYS A 250 -27.65 -10.61 13.21
CA LYS A 250 -28.61 -11.70 13.26
C LYS A 250 -28.17 -12.80 12.30
N GLY A 251 -27.75 -13.95 12.84
CA GLY A 251 -27.19 -15.06 12.06
C GLY A 251 -25.79 -15.45 12.53
N TYR A 252 -25.09 -16.24 11.72
CA TYR A 252 -23.75 -16.75 12.07
C TYR A 252 -22.78 -16.53 10.92
N VAL A 253 -21.56 -16.05 11.23
CA VAL A 253 -20.45 -16.01 10.28
C VAL A 253 -19.33 -16.91 10.81
N LEU A 254 -18.94 -17.91 10.03
CA LEU A 254 -17.85 -18.84 10.33
C LEU A 254 -16.58 -18.43 9.59
N GLU A 255 -15.45 -18.30 10.29
CA GLU A 255 -14.15 -17.96 9.71
C GLU A 255 -13.32 -19.22 9.44
N GLY A 256 -12.87 -19.41 8.19
CA GLY A 256 -12.18 -20.63 7.72
C GLY A 256 -10.73 -20.86 8.20
N LYS A 257 -10.25 -20.14 9.21
CA LYS A 257 -8.91 -20.37 9.79
C LYS A 257 -9.00 -20.88 11.23
N GLY A 258 -9.27 -22.18 11.41
CA GLY A 258 -8.95 -22.97 12.62
C GLY A 258 -9.56 -22.53 13.96
N ASN A 259 -10.15 -21.34 14.05
CA ASN A 259 -10.78 -20.77 15.24
C ASN A 259 -12.17 -20.30 14.84
N HIS A 260 -13.16 -21.11 15.22
CA HIS A 260 -14.56 -20.82 15.04
C HIS A 260 -14.94 -19.66 15.95
N ARG A 261 -14.80 -18.41 15.47
CA ARG A 261 -15.40 -17.26 16.15
C ARG A 261 -16.82 -17.07 15.63
N ILE A 262 -17.77 -17.53 16.42
CA ILE A 262 -19.16 -17.12 16.30
C ILE A 262 -19.23 -15.65 16.69
N LEU A 263 -19.50 -14.75 15.74
CA LEU A 263 -19.93 -13.40 16.05
C LEU A 263 -21.37 -13.43 16.57
N GLN A 264 -21.56 -13.96 17.78
CA GLN A 264 -22.67 -13.58 18.64
C GLN A 264 -22.10 -12.58 19.63
N HIS A 265 -22.57 -11.34 19.59
CA HIS A 265 -22.38 -10.48 20.75
C HIS A 265 -23.23 -11.04 21.90
N ARG A 266 -22.54 -11.67 22.86
CA ARG A 266 -22.77 -11.35 24.26
C ARG A 266 -22.30 -9.91 24.51
#